data_AF-A0A4U5M3I2-F1
#
_entry.id   AF-A0A4U5M3I2-F1
#
_cell.length_a   1.000
_cell.length_b   1.000
_cell.length_c   1.000
_cell.angle_alpha   90.00
_cell.angle_beta   90.00
_cell.angle_gamma   90.00
#
_symmetry.space_group_name_H-M   'P 1'
#
loop_
_entity.id
_entity.type
_entity.pdbx_description
1 polymer ?
#
loop_
_entity_poly.entity_id
_entity_poly.type
_entity_poly.pdbx_seq_one_letter_code
_entity_poly.pdbx_strand_id
1 'polypeptide(L)'
;MDSRLDHFLIIHYLVTGISLLAYTIAISIICFKTPKSQRDISYTLLDILIWELMADVVWGLFPVFPNHSNGCFYLLGFVSPRYPGIFSGGVSFLLVNGFLVNAAIGVVLSFCYRWVVIVASKKLKNLGFNGAALFSVSVRLLASFSYFLLSKDAFKPYSGPFLPTYPVFSLHVHSPKRDDNNLNAALSVRQQRTTAEKICSTTLVDWNVFQP
;
A
#
# COMPACT_ATOMS: atom_id res chain seq x y z
N MET A 1 -11.85 19.80 -10.66
CA MET A 1 -11.28 18.82 -9.70
C MET A 1 -12.40 18.40 -8.76
N ASP A 2 -12.52 17.11 -8.45
CA ASP A 2 -13.42 16.68 -7.37
C ASP A 2 -12.70 17.03 -6.07
N SER A 3 -13.22 18.01 -5.34
CA SER A 3 -12.55 18.58 -4.16
C SER A 3 -12.14 17.49 -3.16
N ARG A 4 -12.88 16.38 -3.10
CA ARG A 4 -12.59 15.25 -2.21
C ARG A 4 -11.24 14.58 -2.47
N LEU A 5 -10.84 14.44 -3.74
CA LEU A 5 -9.60 13.77 -4.12
C LEU A 5 -8.38 14.60 -3.72
N ASP A 6 -8.49 15.91 -3.87
CA ASP A 6 -7.43 16.85 -3.46
C ASP A 6 -7.25 16.85 -1.95
N HIS A 7 -8.35 16.84 -1.19
CA HIS A 7 -8.29 16.72 0.28
C HIS A 7 -7.68 15.39 0.70
N PHE A 8 -8.05 14.28 0.06
CA PHE A 8 -7.46 12.96 0.33
C PHE A 8 -5.95 12.98 0.11
N LEU A 9 -5.47 13.50 -1.02
CA LEU A 9 -4.03 13.57 -1.32
C LEU A 9 -3.27 14.45 -0.33
N ILE A 10 -3.82 15.61 0.03
CA ILE A 10 -3.19 16.50 1.03
C ILE A 10 -3.06 15.79 2.38
N ILE A 11 -4.13 15.15 2.85
CA ILE A 11 -4.13 14.40 4.11
C ILE A 11 -3.14 13.23 4.02
N HIS A 12 -3.14 12.49 2.92
CA HIS A 12 -2.23 11.37 2.68
C HIS A 12 -0.76 11.79 2.78
N TYR A 13 -0.36 12.86 2.08
CA TYR A 13 1.02 13.32 2.12
C TYR A 13 1.42 13.90 3.48
N LEU A 14 0.49 14.58 4.16
CA LEU A 14 0.73 15.09 5.51
C LEU A 14 0.95 13.94 6.51
N VAL A 15 0.06 12.95 6.50
CA VAL A 15 0.16 11.76 7.36
C VAL A 15 1.44 10.98 7.07
N THR A 16 1.73 10.74 5.79
CA THR A 16 2.95 10.04 5.39
C THR A 16 4.20 10.83 5.80
N GLY A 17 4.23 12.14 5.60
CA GLY A 17 5.36 12.99 5.99
C GLY A 17 5.63 12.98 7.49
N ILE A 18 4.58 13.06 8.32
CA ILE A 18 4.69 12.95 9.78
C ILE A 18 5.21 11.56 10.19
N SER A 19 4.70 10.51 9.56
CA SER A 19 5.08 9.12 9.87
C SER A 19 6.54 8.86 9.50
N LEU A 20 6.98 9.26 8.30
CA LEU A 20 8.38 9.18 7.87
C LEU A 20 9.33 9.93 8.82
N LEU A 21 8.94 11.11 9.29
CA LEU A 21 9.71 11.87 10.28
C LEU A 21 9.83 11.10 11.60
N ALA A 22 8.70 10.56 12.10
CA ALA A 22 8.68 9.79 13.33
C ALA A 22 9.53 8.52 13.25
N TYR A 23 9.44 7.75 12.16
CA TYR A 23 10.26 6.57 11.92
C TYR A 23 11.75 6.92 11.83
N THR A 24 12.10 8.01 11.15
CA THR A 24 13.50 8.45 11.05
C THR A 24 14.07 8.78 12.43
N ILE A 25 13.33 9.53 13.26
CA ILE A 25 13.72 9.85 14.63
C ILE A 25 13.86 8.57 15.47
N ALA A 26 12.90 7.66 15.39
CA ALA A 26 12.93 6.40 16.13
C ALA A 26 14.15 5.55 15.76
N ILE A 27 14.45 5.41 14.46
CA ILE A 27 15.63 4.71 13.95
C ILE A 27 16.91 5.39 14.44
N SER A 28 17.01 6.72 14.38
CA SER A 28 18.15 7.46 14.93
C SER A 28 18.36 7.19 16.42
N ILE A 29 17.29 7.21 17.22
CA ILE A 29 17.38 6.90 18.66
C ILE A 29 17.88 5.47 18.87
N ILE A 30 17.33 4.49 18.17
CA ILE A 30 17.73 3.10 18.31
C ILE A 30 19.21 2.90 17.92
N CYS A 31 19.65 3.49 16.82
CA CYS A 31 21.03 3.35 16.34
C CYS A 31 22.04 4.03 17.27
N PHE A 32 21.74 5.23 17.78
CA PHE A 32 22.72 6.05 18.51
C PHE A 32 22.61 6.00 20.03
N LYS A 33 21.44 5.66 20.60
CA LYS A 33 21.18 5.71 22.05
C LYS A 33 21.01 4.33 22.71
N THR A 34 20.91 3.24 21.95
CA THR A 34 20.77 1.90 22.54
C THR A 34 22.05 1.44 23.26
N PRO A 35 21.99 1.07 24.55
CA PRO A 35 23.13 0.52 25.28
C PRO A 35 23.54 -0.86 24.75
N LYS A 36 24.84 -1.20 24.85
CA LYS A 36 25.40 -2.45 24.31
C LYS A 36 24.68 -3.72 24.81
N SER A 37 24.16 -3.70 26.03
CA SER A 37 23.46 -4.84 26.65
C SER A 37 22.10 -5.17 26.03
N GLN A 38 21.47 -4.23 25.31
CA GLN A 38 20.14 -4.41 24.72
C GLN A 38 20.15 -4.44 23.20
N ARG A 39 21.34 -4.50 22.58
CA ARG A 39 21.48 -4.42 21.11
C ARG A 39 20.74 -5.52 20.38
N ASP A 40 20.69 -6.74 20.91
CA ASP A 40 20.00 -7.87 20.28
C ASP A 40 18.51 -7.58 20.08
N ILE A 41 17.85 -7.02 21.10
CA ILE A 41 16.43 -6.63 21.03
C ILE A 41 16.25 -5.44 20.10
N SER A 42 17.16 -4.47 20.16
CA SER A 42 17.13 -3.29 19.31
C SER A 42 17.31 -3.62 17.83
N TYR A 43 18.08 -4.64 17.45
CA TYR A 43 18.18 -5.08 16.07
C TYR A 43 16.86 -5.62 15.54
N THR A 44 16.11 -6.38 16.35
CA THR A 44 14.77 -6.84 15.98
C THR A 44 13.80 -5.67 15.82
N LEU A 45 13.85 -4.69 16.72
CA LEU A 45 13.02 -3.48 16.61
C LEU A 45 13.37 -2.65 15.37
N LEU A 46 14.67 -2.44 15.13
CA LEU A 46 15.17 -1.71 13.98
C LEU A 46 14.70 -2.34 12.67
N ASP A 47 14.79 -3.66 12.58
CA ASP A 47 14.34 -4.43 11.44
C ASP A 47 12.83 -4.26 11.19
N ILE A 48 11.98 -4.33 12.23
CA ILE A 48 10.53 -4.03 12.09
C ILE A 48 10.31 -2.60 11.59
N LEU A 49 10.97 -1.61 12.18
CA LEU A 49 10.82 -0.20 11.78
C LEU A 49 11.29 0.06 10.35
N ILE A 50 12.29 -0.66 9.86
CA ILE A 50 12.74 -0.55 8.47
C ILE A 50 11.64 -1.02 7.51
N TRP A 51 10.97 -2.15 7.81
CA TRP A 51 9.87 -2.64 6.97
C TRP A 51 8.67 -1.70 6.95
N GLU A 52 8.30 -1.14 8.11
CA GLU A 52 7.27 -0.10 8.23
C GLU A 52 7.66 1.17 7.47
N LEU A 53 8.90 1.65 7.63
CA LEU A 53 9.43 2.80 6.90
C LEU A 53 9.35 2.58 5.38
N MET A 54 9.71 1.39 4.90
CA MET A 54 9.60 1.06 3.48
C MET A 54 8.15 1.03 3.01
N ALA A 55 7.23 0.51 3.82
CA ALA A 55 5.80 0.54 3.52
C ALA A 55 5.30 1.98 3.34
N ASP A 56 5.65 2.88 4.26
CA ASP A 56 5.28 4.29 4.21
C ASP A 56 5.92 5.05 3.05
N VAL A 57 7.18 4.77 2.72
CA VAL A 57 7.84 5.35 1.54
C VAL A 57 7.08 4.94 0.28
N VAL A 58 6.75 3.65 0.13
CA VAL A 58 6.02 3.16 -1.04
C VAL A 58 4.60 3.71 -1.05
N TRP A 59 3.91 3.76 0.08
CA TRP A 59 2.57 4.35 0.21
C TRP A 59 2.57 5.84 -0.13
N GLY A 60 3.59 6.58 0.29
CA GLY A 60 3.79 8.00 -0.04
C GLY A 60 4.05 8.25 -1.51
N LEU A 61 4.91 7.44 -2.14
CA LEU A 61 5.25 7.57 -3.55
C LEU A 61 4.12 7.08 -4.46
N PHE A 62 3.38 6.06 -4.03
CA PHE A 62 2.37 5.38 -4.82
C PHE A 62 1.02 5.35 -4.07
N PRO A 63 0.39 6.52 -3.81
CA PRO A 63 -0.89 6.57 -3.12
C PRO A 63 -1.94 5.80 -3.92
N VAL A 64 -2.52 4.77 -3.30
CA VAL A 64 -3.55 3.96 -3.93
C VAL A 64 -4.91 4.36 -3.40
N PHE A 65 -5.84 4.67 -4.30
CA PHE A 65 -7.23 4.93 -3.95
C PHE A 65 -8.08 3.70 -4.29
N PRO A 66 -8.71 3.04 -3.30
CA PRO A 66 -9.63 1.96 -3.57
C PRO A 66 -10.89 2.54 -4.21
N ASN A 67 -11.22 2.10 -5.43
CA ASN A 67 -12.52 2.38 -6.00
C ASN A 67 -13.57 1.41 -5.42
N HIS A 68 -14.84 1.79 -5.49
CA HIS A 68 -15.96 1.12 -4.83
C HIS A 68 -16.15 -0.36 -5.22
N SER A 69 -15.53 -0.83 -6.30
CA SER A 69 -15.54 -2.24 -6.70
C SER A 69 -14.29 -2.97 -6.22
N ASN A 70 -14.49 -4.10 -5.54
CA ASN A 70 -13.44 -5.02 -5.09
C ASN A 70 -12.44 -5.31 -6.22
N GLY A 71 -11.19 -4.85 -6.07
CA GLY A 71 -10.11 -5.11 -7.02
C GLY A 71 -9.74 -3.95 -7.96
N CYS A 72 -10.46 -2.82 -7.94
CA CYS A 72 -10.10 -1.66 -8.75
C CYS A 72 -9.30 -0.64 -7.92
N PHE A 73 -7.98 -0.71 -8.05
CA PHE A 73 -7.05 0.20 -7.39
C PHE A 73 -6.50 1.21 -8.39
N TYR A 74 -6.71 2.50 -8.13
CA TYR A 74 -6.11 3.56 -8.93
C TYR A 74 -4.89 4.14 -8.23
N LEU A 75 -3.82 4.28 -8.99
CA LEU A 75 -2.67 5.04 -8.57
C LEU A 75 -3.00 6.53 -8.67
N LEU A 76 -2.80 7.28 -7.59
CA LEU A 76 -2.93 8.74 -7.57
C LEU A 76 -1.55 9.41 -7.48
N GLY A 77 -1.56 10.74 -7.40
CA GLY A 77 -0.37 11.53 -7.12
C GLY A 77 0.52 11.80 -8.33
N PHE A 78 1.75 12.23 -8.06
CA PHE A 78 2.69 12.70 -9.08
C PHE A 78 3.22 11.58 -9.99
N VAL A 79 3.13 10.32 -9.56
CA VAL A 79 3.57 9.15 -10.34
C VAL A 79 2.49 8.66 -11.31
N SER A 80 1.22 8.96 -11.03
CA SER A 80 0.07 8.52 -11.85
C SER A 80 0.20 8.86 -13.35
N PRO A 81 0.61 10.08 -13.76
CA PRO A 81 0.77 10.41 -15.18
C PRO A 81 1.79 9.53 -15.91
N ARG A 82 2.79 8.98 -15.20
CA ARG A 82 3.83 8.14 -15.80
C ARG A 82 3.42 6.67 -15.88
N TYR A 83 2.60 6.20 -14.94
CA TYR A 83 2.12 4.83 -14.87
C TYR A 83 0.58 4.78 -14.78
N PRO A 84 -0.12 5.26 -15.81
CA PRO A 84 -1.58 5.25 -15.82
C PRO A 84 -2.08 3.82 -15.95
N GLY A 85 -2.98 3.40 -15.05
CA GLY A 85 -3.65 2.11 -15.16
C GLY A 85 -4.10 1.53 -13.83
N ILE A 86 -5.06 0.60 -13.91
CA ILE A 86 -5.52 -0.19 -12.77
C ILE A 86 -4.43 -1.20 -12.35
N PHE A 87 -3.64 -1.67 -13.32
CA PHE A 87 -2.55 -2.60 -13.06
C PHE A 87 -1.48 -1.98 -12.16
N SER A 88 -1.06 -0.74 -12.40
CA SER A 88 -0.07 -0.06 -11.55
C SER A 88 -0.60 0.15 -10.13
N GLY A 89 -1.86 0.57 -9.98
CA GLY A 89 -2.51 0.67 -8.66
C GLY A 89 -2.57 -0.67 -7.93
N GLY A 90 -2.88 -1.77 -8.63
CA GLY A 90 -2.88 -3.11 -8.06
C GLY A 90 -1.49 -3.58 -7.61
N VAL A 91 -0.45 -3.35 -8.43
CA VAL A 91 0.94 -3.66 -8.07
C VAL A 91 1.39 -2.82 -6.87
N SER A 92 1.08 -1.52 -6.83
CA SER A 92 1.38 -0.66 -5.69
C SER A 92 0.69 -1.13 -4.42
N PHE A 93 -0.60 -1.51 -4.50
CA PHE A 93 -1.34 -2.07 -3.37
C PHE A 93 -0.71 -3.38 -2.88
N LEU A 94 -0.33 -4.27 -3.79
CA LEU A 94 0.37 -5.52 -3.45
C LEU A 94 1.67 -5.28 -2.72
N LEU A 95 2.48 -4.33 -3.19
CA LEU A 95 3.75 -3.98 -2.57
C LEU A 95 3.56 -3.43 -1.17
N VAL A 96 2.67 -2.45 -0.99
CA VAL A 96 2.40 -1.83 0.32
C VAL A 96 1.91 -2.86 1.33
N ASN A 97 0.94 -3.69 0.95
CA ASN A 97 0.45 -4.75 1.83
C ASN A 97 1.51 -5.83 2.08
N GLY A 98 2.35 -6.14 1.09
CA GLY A 98 3.48 -7.06 1.27
C GLY A 98 4.48 -6.55 2.31
N PHE A 99 4.78 -5.25 2.31
CA PHE A 99 5.61 -4.65 3.37
C PHE A 99 4.92 -4.71 4.74
N LEU A 100 3.62 -4.41 4.80
CA LEU A 100 2.83 -4.49 6.04
C LEU A 100 2.79 -5.92 6.61
N VAL A 101 2.60 -6.94 5.77
CA VAL A 101 2.65 -8.35 6.20
C VAL A 101 4.02 -8.70 6.76
N ASN A 102 5.11 -8.25 6.11
CA ASN A 102 6.47 -8.47 6.60
C ASN A 102 6.72 -7.78 7.95
N ALA A 103 6.20 -6.57 8.14
CA ALA A 103 6.27 -5.85 9.41
C ALA A 103 5.50 -6.58 10.51
N ALA A 104 4.26 -7.00 10.24
CA ALA A 104 3.42 -7.76 11.18
C ALA A 104 4.08 -9.07 11.61
N ILE A 105 4.67 -9.82 10.67
CA ILE A 105 5.43 -11.04 10.97
C ILE A 105 6.67 -10.72 11.80
N GLY A 106 7.35 -9.61 11.50
CA GLY A 106 8.44 -9.10 12.33
C GLY A 106 8.03 -8.89 13.79
N VAL A 107 6.86 -8.28 14.02
CA VAL A 107 6.30 -8.08 15.36
C VAL A 107 6.05 -9.43 16.05
N VAL A 108 5.40 -10.38 15.37
CA VAL A 108 5.15 -11.74 15.92
C VAL A 108 6.47 -12.46 16.25
N LEU A 109 7.43 -12.45 15.33
CA LEU A 109 8.75 -13.04 15.54
C LEU A 109 9.49 -12.39 16.72
N SER A 110 9.31 -11.09 16.94
CA SER A 110 9.91 -10.40 18.09
C SER A 110 9.37 -10.91 19.43
N PHE A 111 8.06 -11.21 19.51
CA PHE A 111 7.47 -11.81 20.69
C PHE A 111 7.96 -13.25 20.89
N CYS A 112 8.01 -14.04 19.82
CA CYS A 112 8.55 -15.40 19.86
C CYS A 112 10.01 -15.41 20.34
N TYR A 113 10.83 -14.49 19.83
CA TYR A 113 12.23 -14.36 20.24
C TYR A 113 12.36 -14.02 21.72
N ARG A 114 11.61 -13.02 22.21
CA ARG A 114 11.59 -12.65 23.63
C ARG A 114 11.15 -13.82 24.52
N TRP A 115 10.11 -14.55 24.11
CA TRP A 115 9.64 -15.73 24.82
C TRP A 115 10.73 -16.80 24.91
N VAL A 116 11.37 -17.12 23.80
CA VAL A 116 12.45 -18.13 23.73
C VAL A 116 13.65 -17.72 24.58
N VAL A 117 14.02 -16.43 24.60
CA VAL A 117 15.08 -15.91 25.46
C VAL A 117 14.76 -16.12 26.94
N ILE A 118 13.50 -15.91 27.36
CA ILE A 118 13.06 -16.12 28.75
C ILE A 118 13.09 -17.60 29.13
N VAL A 119 12.53 -18.47 28.29
CA VAL A 119 12.34 -19.90 28.61
C VAL A 119 13.62 -20.73 28.41
N ALA A 120 14.43 -20.40 27.41
CA ALA A 120 15.54 -21.25 26.95
C ALA A 120 16.89 -20.53 26.88
N SER A 121 17.12 -19.54 27.75
CA SER A 121 18.33 -18.69 27.77
C SER A 121 19.66 -19.46 27.67
N LYS A 122 19.78 -20.63 28.32
CA LYS A 122 21.00 -21.46 28.28
C LYS A 122 21.25 -22.12 26.93
N LYS A 123 20.20 -22.61 26.25
CA LYS A 123 20.31 -23.27 24.94
C LYS A 123 20.52 -22.25 23.81
N LEU A 124 19.94 -21.06 23.97
CA LEU A 124 19.99 -20.01 22.94
C LEU A 124 21.38 -19.40 22.75
N LYS A 125 22.26 -19.48 23.77
CA LYS A 125 23.66 -19.04 23.66
C LYS A 125 24.41 -19.68 22.48
N ASN A 126 24.00 -20.88 22.07
CA ASN A 126 24.65 -21.61 20.98
C ASN A 126 24.03 -21.36 19.59
N LEU A 127 22.83 -20.77 19.51
CA LEU A 127 22.14 -20.60 18.23
C LEU A 127 22.78 -19.50 17.35
N GLY A 128 23.56 -18.61 17.97
CA GLY A 128 24.24 -17.50 17.29
C GLY A 128 23.28 -16.47 16.69
N PHE A 129 23.78 -15.26 16.44
CA PHE A 129 23.00 -14.21 15.77
C PHE A 129 22.58 -14.62 14.35
N ASN A 130 23.49 -15.28 13.63
CA ASN A 130 23.27 -15.70 12.23
C ASN A 130 22.12 -16.71 12.10
N GLY A 131 21.96 -17.63 13.06
CA GLY A 131 20.87 -18.62 13.03
C GLY A 131 19.50 -17.97 13.21
N ALA A 132 19.40 -17.03 14.17
CA ALA A 132 18.17 -16.27 14.39
C ALA A 132 17.83 -15.36 13.20
N ALA A 133 18.84 -14.71 12.62
CA ALA A 133 18.67 -13.88 11.42
C ALA A 133 18.20 -14.72 10.22
N LEU A 134 18.85 -15.86 9.97
CA LEU A 134 18.47 -16.76 8.88
C LEU A 134 17.04 -17.26 9.05
N PHE A 135 16.67 -17.70 10.26
CA PHE A 135 15.29 -18.14 10.55
C PHE A 135 14.26 -17.03 10.30
N SER A 136 14.53 -15.81 10.78
CA SER A 136 13.65 -14.65 10.56
C SER A 136 13.46 -14.35 9.07
N VAL A 137 14.56 -14.30 8.32
CA VAL A 137 14.53 -14.09 6.86
C VAL A 137 13.75 -15.20 6.16
N SER A 138 13.98 -16.47 6.51
CA SER A 138 13.26 -17.61 5.92
C SER A 138 11.75 -17.53 6.16
N VAL A 139 11.31 -17.22 7.38
CA VAL A 139 9.88 -17.08 7.71
C VAL A 139 9.24 -15.94 6.92
N ARG A 140 9.93 -14.80 6.79
CA ARG A 140 9.44 -13.66 6.00
C ARG A 140 9.37 -13.94 4.50
N LEU A 141 10.39 -14.60 3.94
CA LEU A 141 10.38 -15.01 2.54
C LEU A 141 9.23 -15.99 2.27
N LEU A 142 9.03 -16.96 3.16
CA LEU A 142 7.93 -17.92 3.06
C LEU A 142 6.57 -17.22 3.12
N ALA A 143 6.41 -16.27 4.03
CA ALA A 143 5.15 -15.55 4.17
C ALA A 143 4.91 -14.57 3.02
N SER A 144 5.95 -13.89 2.54
CA SER A 144 5.87 -13.04 1.34
C SER A 144 5.46 -13.90 0.14
N PHE A 145 6.11 -15.04 -0.06
CA PHE A 145 5.77 -15.98 -1.12
C PHE A 145 4.32 -16.47 -0.99
N SER A 146 3.88 -16.85 0.21
CA SER A 146 2.50 -17.29 0.48
C SER A 146 1.50 -16.17 0.20
N TYR A 147 1.80 -14.94 0.63
CA TYR A 147 1.00 -13.76 0.36
C TYR A 147 0.88 -13.51 -1.15
N PHE A 148 1.97 -13.55 -1.90
CA PHE A 148 1.95 -13.40 -3.36
C PHE A 148 1.12 -14.51 -4.04
N LEU A 149 1.27 -15.76 -3.62
CA LEU A 149 0.47 -16.88 -4.16
C LEU A 149 -1.02 -16.70 -3.91
N LEU A 150 -1.41 -16.36 -2.68
CA LEU A 150 -2.81 -16.12 -2.30
C LEU A 150 -3.38 -14.88 -2.99
N SER A 151 -2.54 -13.88 -3.23
CA SER A 151 -2.99 -12.64 -3.85
C SER A 151 -3.08 -12.73 -5.37
N LYS A 152 -2.50 -13.75 -6.04
CA LYS A 152 -2.48 -13.83 -7.51
C LYS A 152 -3.87 -13.73 -8.13
N ASP A 153 -4.86 -14.33 -7.48
CA ASP A 153 -6.23 -14.40 -8.01
C ASP A 153 -7.00 -13.10 -7.77
N ALA A 154 -6.59 -12.28 -6.79
CA ALA A 154 -7.18 -10.98 -6.51
C ALA A 154 -6.87 -9.90 -7.57
N PHE A 155 -5.84 -10.13 -8.41
CA PHE A 155 -5.38 -9.17 -9.43
C PHE A 155 -5.54 -9.69 -10.85
N LYS A 156 -6.40 -10.69 -11.09
CA LYS A 156 -6.75 -11.04 -12.47
C LYS A 156 -7.28 -9.78 -13.16
N PRO A 157 -6.67 -9.34 -14.27
CA PRO A 157 -7.11 -8.14 -14.97
C PRO A 157 -8.58 -8.32 -15.29
N TYR A 158 -9.40 -7.39 -14.81
CA TYR A 158 -10.82 -7.39 -15.09
C TYR A 158 -10.99 -7.35 -16.61
N SER A 159 -11.41 -8.46 -17.20
CA SER A 159 -11.58 -8.64 -18.64
C SER A 159 -12.92 -8.11 -19.15
N GLY A 160 -13.71 -7.48 -18.28
CA GLY A 160 -14.93 -6.80 -18.70
C GLY A 160 -14.61 -5.58 -19.59
N PRO A 161 -15.63 -5.08 -20.33
CA PRO A 161 -15.44 -3.96 -21.24
C PRO A 161 -14.80 -2.79 -20.50
N PHE A 162 -13.65 -2.34 -20.99
CA PHE A 162 -12.92 -1.19 -20.45
C PHE A 162 -13.88 -0.01 -20.34
N LEU A 163 -14.25 0.35 -19.11
CA LEU A 163 -14.90 1.62 -18.85
C LEU A 163 -13.99 2.72 -19.38
N PRO A 164 -14.54 3.75 -20.05
CA PRO A 164 -13.74 4.81 -20.63
C PRO A 164 -12.84 5.38 -19.54
N THR A 165 -11.54 5.30 -19.80
CA THR A 165 -10.48 5.91 -19.03
C THR A 165 -10.94 7.31 -18.65
N TYR A 166 -11.13 7.58 -17.35
CA TYR A 166 -11.26 8.96 -16.89
C TYR A 166 -10.09 9.72 -17.50
N PRO A 167 -10.32 10.90 -18.12
CA PRO A 167 -9.28 11.59 -18.85
C PRO A 167 -8.07 11.73 -17.95
N VAL A 168 -6.95 11.12 -18.36
CA VAL A 168 -5.65 11.28 -17.72
C VAL A 168 -5.43 12.79 -17.66
N PHE A 169 -5.48 13.35 -16.46
CA PHE A 169 -5.43 14.79 -16.26
C PHE A 169 -4.03 15.28 -16.64
N SER A 170 -3.86 15.67 -17.89
CA SER A 170 -2.83 16.63 -18.25
C SER A 170 -3.18 17.92 -17.51
N LEU A 171 -2.31 18.32 -16.59
CA LEU A 171 -2.31 19.63 -15.93
C LEU A 171 -2.05 20.73 -16.96
N HIS A 172 -2.93 20.88 -17.95
CA HIS A 172 -3.01 22.09 -18.73
C HIS A 172 -3.68 23.13 -17.85
N VAL A 173 -2.85 24.03 -17.30
CA VAL A 173 -3.27 25.27 -16.66
C VAL A 173 -4.05 26.08 -17.71
N HIS A 174 -5.33 25.78 -17.85
CA HIS A 174 -6.20 26.49 -18.79
C HIS A 174 -6.83 27.65 -18.02
N SER A 175 -6.27 28.84 -18.26
CA SER A 175 -6.85 30.11 -17.85
C SER A 175 -8.22 30.25 -18.51
N PRO A 176 -9.34 30.31 -17.77
CA PRO A 176 -10.65 30.27 -18.38
C PRO A 176 -10.99 31.62 -19.03
N LYS A 177 -11.07 31.64 -20.37
CA LYS A 177 -11.96 32.56 -21.08
C LYS A 177 -13.33 31.92 -21.16
N ARG A 178 -14.33 32.61 -20.63
CA ARG A 178 -15.73 32.20 -20.57
C ARG A 178 -16.38 32.38 -21.94
N ASP A 179 -16.55 31.30 -22.70
CA ASP A 179 -17.32 31.27 -23.94
C ASP A 179 -18.64 30.52 -23.70
N ASP A 180 -19.76 31.24 -23.79
CA ASP A 180 -21.10 30.78 -23.40
C ASP A 180 -21.77 29.81 -24.42
N ASN A 181 -21.05 29.33 -25.43
CA ASN A 181 -21.61 28.48 -26.50
C ASN A 181 -21.51 26.96 -26.26
N ASN A 182 -21.02 26.49 -25.10
CA ASN A 182 -20.69 25.07 -24.86
C ASN A 182 -21.70 24.27 -24.02
N LEU A 183 -23.00 24.59 -24.08
CA LEU A 183 -24.04 23.82 -23.39
C LEU A 183 -24.12 22.35 -23.87
N ASN A 184 -23.83 22.10 -25.15
CA ASN A 184 -23.84 20.76 -25.73
C ASN A 184 -22.66 19.88 -25.26
N ALA A 185 -21.53 20.49 -24.91
CA ALA A 185 -20.39 19.78 -24.34
C ALA A 185 -20.63 19.34 -22.88
N ALA A 186 -21.42 20.11 -22.12
CA ALA A 186 -21.79 19.74 -20.75
C ALA A 186 -22.77 18.54 -20.71
N LEU A 187 -23.63 18.40 -21.73
CA LEU A 187 -24.58 17.29 -21.84
C LEU A 187 -23.89 15.96 -22.20
N SER A 188 -22.90 15.97 -23.09
CA SER A 188 -22.16 14.74 -23.46
C SER A 188 -21.35 14.17 -22.29
N VAL A 189 -20.78 15.03 -21.44
CA VAL A 189 -20.06 14.63 -20.22
C VAL A 189 -21.00 14.02 -19.18
N ARG A 190 -22.21 14.57 -19.00
CA ARG A 190 -23.23 13.96 -18.11
C ARG A 190 -23.68 12.59 -18.59
N GLN A 191 -23.84 12.42 -19.90
CA GLN A 191 -24.31 11.16 -20.48
C GLN A 191 -23.25 10.05 -20.38
N GLN A 192 -21.97 10.38 -20.48
CA GLN A 192 -20.89 9.42 -20.21
C GLN A 192 -20.84 8.97 -18.74
N ARG A 193 -21.18 9.86 -17.79
CA ARG A 193 -21.21 9.53 -16.35
C ARG A 193 -22.29 8.51 -16.01
N THR A 194 -23.49 8.67 -16.57
CA THR A 194 -24.61 7.73 -16.34
C THR A 194 -24.35 6.34 -16.93
N THR A 195 -23.64 6.23 -18.04
CA THR A 195 -23.32 4.93 -18.65
C THR A 195 -22.25 4.18 -17.86
N ALA A 196 -21.26 4.90 -17.30
CA ALA A 196 -20.21 4.31 -16.48
C ALA A 196 -20.76 3.76 -15.15
N GLU A 197 -21.67 4.49 -14.49
CA GLU A 197 -22.34 4.02 -13.26
C GLU A 197 -23.22 2.79 -13.52
N LYS A 198 -23.88 2.71 -14.68
CA LYS A 198 -24.75 1.59 -15.03
C LYS A 198 -23.97 0.29 -15.28
N ILE A 199 -22.78 0.37 -15.90
CA ILE A 199 -21.94 -0.80 -16.18
C ILE A 199 -21.31 -1.37 -14.90
N CYS A 200 -20.90 -0.51 -13.96
CA CYS A 200 -20.37 -0.96 -12.67
C CYS A 200 -21.44 -1.56 -11.73
N SER A 201 -22.70 -1.15 -11.85
CA SER A 201 -23.78 -1.68 -11.00
C SER A 201 -24.31 -3.03 -11.50
N THR A 202 -24.28 -3.31 -12.80
CA THR A 202 -24.69 -4.63 -13.33
C THR A 202 -23.75 -5.78 -12.96
N THR A 203 -22.47 -5.53 -12.65
CA THR A 203 -21.53 -6.57 -12.20
C THR A 203 -21.53 -6.82 -10.69
N LEU A 204 -22.33 -6.07 -9.93
CA LEU A 204 -22.55 -6.33 -8.50
C LEU A 204 -23.64 -7.38 -8.22
N VAL A 205 -24.40 -7.81 -9.23
CA VAL A 205 -25.57 -8.70 -9.04
C VAL A 205 -25.19 -10.19 -8.92
N ASP A 206 -23.99 -10.61 -9.36
CA ASP A 206 -23.59 -12.03 -9.35
C ASP A 206 -22.67 -12.44 -8.18
N TRP A 207 -22.54 -11.61 -7.14
CA TRP A 207 -21.77 -11.99 -5.93
C TRP A 207 -22.53 -12.88 -4.94
N ASN A 208 -23.84 -13.13 -5.17
CA ASN A 208 -24.63 -14.07 -4.38
C ASN A 208 -24.32 -15.55 -4.67
N VAL A 209 -23.36 -15.86 -5.56
CA VAL A 209 -22.99 -17.25 -5.92
C VAL A 209 -21.79 -17.77 -5.11
N PHE A 210 -21.15 -16.92 -4.29
CA PHE A 210 -20.07 -17.30 -3.38
C PHE A 210 -20.40 -16.96 -1.93
N GLN A 211 -21.49 -17.53 -1.41
CA GLN A 211 -21.60 -17.84 0.02
C GLN A 211 -21.39 -19.35 0.20
N PRO A 212 -20.48 -19.79 1.09
CA PRO A 212 -20.37 -21.20 1.45
C PRO A 212 -21.59 -21.70 2.22
#